data_AF-A0A2M7XV69-F1
#
_entry.id   AF-A0A2M7XV69-F1
#
_cell.length_a   1.000
_cell.length_b   1.000
_cell.length_c   1.000
_cell.angle_alpha   90.00
_cell.angle_beta   90.00
_cell.angle_gamma   90.00
#
_symmetry.space_group_name_H-M   'P 1'
#
loop_
_entity.id
_entity.type
_entity.pdbx_description
1 polymer ?
#
loop_
_entity_poly.entity_id
_entity_poly.type
_entity_poly.pdbx_seq_one_letter_code
_entity_poly.pdbx_strand_id
1 'polypeptide(L)'
;TGAAQTIDGCLINGWDAANVRISADGGTTWSPLTGTPAYTFSSAYGFSANNDGCSVPGWGGISAGWGAGNFDLSAYAGEEVIIRFALGSDVSYSTADDATITGFYVDNVLVSNAGDTLFFNDAETEGNMTASGVLWNDVFYDYGDVSRPGGAAWGVYESGMEFNGSLDLTAYAGKTIKLKWMSRVDGDDDGGNGTGLHIDDVSIFKSTQLVVPPPSNVAAEVVSGSVMLTWDDMNNPQAVDFFYGDDSYESFIAGSPPWTVGRVVGSGWAQRFDAALPTNLENFYYLLSSGNTANPGQLAPIQVTVWDGDENILYQSAPVTPAAMDEFQVFDLTPADLTVQGSFYIGWCHTDTLYPFPALDSDSEYMGEMYGYTPLSGGAIVSLTGSGLDGNYALFADGTTSSTGGITYNVYRRTENGTF
;
A
#
# COMPACT_ATOMS: atom_id res chain seq x y z
N THR A 1 24.78 8.26 25.42
CA THR A 1 26.00 8.24 24.60
C THR A 1 26.78 6.97 24.91
N GLY A 2 27.22 6.25 23.88
CA GLY A 2 28.04 5.04 24.03
C GLY A 2 29.55 5.36 24.11
N ALA A 3 30.37 4.36 24.44
CA ALA A 3 31.81 4.47 24.26
C ALA A 3 32.17 4.59 22.76
N ALA A 4 33.33 5.16 22.43
CA ALA A 4 33.78 5.23 21.05
C ALA A 4 33.98 3.81 20.47
N GLN A 5 33.59 3.63 19.20
CA GLN A 5 33.62 2.34 18.50
C GLN A 5 34.18 2.52 17.08
N THR A 6 34.86 1.49 16.58
CA THR A 6 35.25 1.46 15.16
C THR A 6 34.16 0.77 14.36
N ILE A 7 33.53 1.50 13.45
CA ILE A 7 32.48 0.99 12.54
C ILE A 7 32.89 1.36 11.13
N ASP A 8 32.97 0.37 10.24
CA ASP A 8 33.37 0.54 8.83
C ASP A 8 34.67 1.32 8.65
N GLY A 9 35.63 1.12 9.57
CA GLY A 9 36.92 1.83 9.58
C GLY A 9 36.87 3.26 10.13
N CYS A 10 35.70 3.79 10.46
CA CYS A 10 35.55 5.07 11.15
C CYS A 10 35.63 4.90 12.67
N LEU A 11 36.44 5.72 13.36
CA LEU A 11 36.37 5.84 14.82
C LEU A 11 35.19 6.76 15.18
N ILE A 12 34.06 6.16 15.50
CA ILE A 12 32.81 6.81 15.87
C ILE A 12 32.81 7.11 17.38
N ASN A 13 32.47 8.34 17.76
CA ASN A 13 32.31 8.73 19.16
C ASN A 13 30.99 9.46 19.46
N GLY A 14 30.08 9.54 18.47
CA GLY A 14 28.70 10.00 18.62
C GLY A 14 27.75 9.17 17.75
N TRP A 15 26.45 9.20 18.05
CA TRP A 15 25.42 8.50 17.27
C TRP A 15 24.67 9.51 16.41
N ASP A 16 23.56 10.04 16.91
CA ASP A 16 22.86 11.17 16.31
C ASP A 16 23.59 12.48 16.63
N ALA A 17 23.77 13.32 15.61
CA ALA A 17 24.39 14.61 15.81
C ALA A 17 23.89 15.66 14.81
N ALA A 18 23.93 16.91 15.24
CA ALA A 18 23.68 18.07 14.40
C ALA A 18 24.94 18.93 14.26
N ASN A 19 25.14 19.54 13.10
CA ASN A 19 26.20 20.51 12.86
C ASN A 19 25.76 21.64 11.93
N VAL A 20 26.56 22.71 11.90
CA VAL A 20 26.40 23.81 10.95
C VAL A 20 27.45 23.65 9.87
N ARG A 21 27.04 23.77 8.61
CA ARG A 21 27.91 23.61 7.44
C ARG A 21 27.85 24.84 6.55
N ILE A 22 28.91 24.99 5.76
CA ILE A 22 29.04 26.03 4.75
C ILE A 22 29.37 25.41 3.39
N SER A 23 28.83 26.02 2.34
CA SER A 23 29.19 25.78 0.95
C SER A 23 29.49 27.12 0.28
N ALA A 24 30.59 27.17 -0.48
CA ALA A 24 31.02 28.33 -1.28
C ALA A 24 30.96 28.03 -2.80
N ASP A 25 30.32 26.93 -3.19
CA ASP A 25 30.28 26.42 -4.57
C ASP A 25 28.85 26.10 -5.03
N GLY A 26 27.90 26.91 -4.57
CA GLY A 26 26.48 26.78 -4.94
C GLY A 26 25.81 25.52 -4.36
N GLY A 27 26.35 24.94 -3.29
CA GLY A 27 25.80 23.77 -2.62
C GLY A 27 26.36 22.43 -3.11
N THR A 28 27.43 22.44 -3.92
CA THR A 28 28.04 21.23 -4.47
C THR A 28 28.83 20.48 -3.40
N THR A 29 29.65 21.18 -2.63
CA THR A 29 30.41 20.62 -1.50
C THR A 29 30.07 21.34 -0.20
N TRP A 30 30.22 20.62 0.92
CA TRP A 30 29.84 21.09 2.25
C TRP A 30 30.94 20.78 3.26
N SER A 31 31.28 21.77 4.08
CA SER A 31 32.24 21.61 5.19
C SER A 31 31.61 22.03 6.51
N PRO A 32 31.80 21.27 7.61
CA PRO A 32 31.37 21.70 8.94
C PRO A 32 32.08 22.99 9.37
N LEU A 33 31.31 23.99 9.80
CA LEU A 33 31.84 25.19 10.44
C LEU A 33 32.23 24.87 11.88
N THR A 34 33.33 25.45 12.34
CA THR A 34 33.73 25.40 13.75
C THR A 34 33.31 26.69 14.44
N GLY A 35 32.65 26.57 15.58
CA GLY A 35 32.14 27.71 16.33
C GLY A 35 32.02 27.39 17.81
N THR A 36 31.24 28.20 18.50
CA THR A 36 30.88 28.01 19.91
C THR A 36 29.39 27.69 20.05
N PRO A 37 28.98 26.73 20.90
CA PRO A 37 29.85 25.82 21.64
C PRO A 37 30.56 24.84 20.71
N ALA A 38 31.71 24.33 21.13
CA ALA A 38 32.40 23.28 20.37
C ALA A 38 31.50 22.04 20.22
N TYR A 39 31.65 21.32 19.11
CA TYR A 39 30.96 20.05 18.90
C TYR A 39 31.31 19.03 19.98
N THR A 40 30.33 18.23 20.41
CA THR A 40 30.51 17.21 21.46
C THR A 40 31.23 15.98 20.92
N PHE A 41 31.05 15.69 19.64
CA PHE A 41 31.63 14.55 18.95
C PHE A 41 32.50 15.02 17.79
N SER A 42 33.59 14.29 17.56
CA SER A 42 34.46 14.48 16.40
C SER A 42 34.02 13.63 15.21
N SER A 43 33.24 12.57 15.44
CA SER A 43 32.76 11.65 14.41
C SER A 43 31.43 11.04 14.86
N ALA A 44 30.33 11.45 14.25
CA ALA A 44 29.00 10.93 14.54
C ALA A 44 28.54 9.89 13.52
N TYR A 45 28.01 8.76 13.99
CA TYR A 45 27.55 7.66 13.14
C TYR A 45 26.42 8.05 12.20
N GLY A 46 25.48 8.89 12.68
CA GLY A 46 24.37 9.37 11.86
C GLY A 46 24.81 10.11 10.60
N PHE A 47 26.02 10.69 10.58
CA PHE A 47 26.57 11.24 9.33
C PHE A 47 27.27 10.17 8.49
N SER A 48 28.11 9.32 9.09
CA SER A 48 28.82 8.28 8.33
C SER A 48 27.87 7.27 7.68
N ALA A 49 26.80 6.86 8.38
CA ALA A 49 25.77 5.97 7.87
C ALA A 49 24.94 6.59 6.72
N ASN A 50 24.95 7.92 6.62
CA ASN A 50 24.30 8.67 5.54
C ASN A 50 25.30 9.14 4.48
N ASN A 51 26.42 8.42 4.32
CA ASN A 51 27.45 8.64 3.30
C ASN A 51 28.19 10.00 3.37
N ASP A 52 28.18 10.69 4.51
CA ASP A 52 29.01 11.90 4.70
C ASP A 52 30.47 11.58 5.06
N GLY A 53 30.80 10.30 5.27
CA GLY A 53 32.15 9.82 5.58
C GLY A 53 32.50 9.87 7.06
N CYS A 54 33.75 9.49 7.38
CA CYS A 54 34.27 9.50 8.75
C CYS A 54 34.61 10.92 9.23
N SER A 55 34.65 11.11 10.56
CA SER A 55 35.16 12.34 11.20
C SER A 55 34.31 13.58 10.93
N VAL A 56 33.01 13.41 10.78
CA VAL A 56 32.06 14.53 10.70
C VAL A 56 31.61 14.88 12.12
N PRO A 57 31.98 16.07 12.64
CA PRO A 57 31.69 16.46 14.00
C PRO A 57 30.26 16.93 14.16
N GLY A 58 29.76 16.94 15.39
CA GLY A 58 28.45 17.51 15.69
C GLY A 58 28.15 17.55 17.18
N TRP A 59 27.11 18.30 17.52
CA TRP A 59 26.49 18.24 18.84
C TRP A 59 25.49 17.10 18.86
N GLY A 60 25.50 16.30 19.92
CA GLY A 60 24.42 15.37 20.19
C GLY A 60 24.19 15.19 21.68
N GLY A 61 23.28 14.28 22.02
CA GLY A 61 22.70 14.24 23.35
C GLY A 61 21.65 15.33 23.57
N ILE A 62 21.16 15.45 24.81
CA ILE A 62 20.06 16.35 25.16
C ILE A 62 20.64 17.67 25.70
N SER A 63 20.22 18.80 25.12
CA SER A 63 20.58 20.12 25.64
C SER A 63 19.72 20.48 26.86
N ALA A 64 20.27 21.31 27.76
CA ALA A 64 19.52 21.87 28.89
C ALA A 64 18.66 23.08 28.47
N GLY A 65 18.00 23.00 27.31
CA GLY A 65 17.26 24.08 26.66
C GLY A 65 18.02 24.74 25.50
N TRP A 66 17.63 25.97 25.18
CA TRP A 66 18.23 26.76 24.09
C TRP A 66 19.67 27.20 24.43
N GLY A 67 20.57 27.01 23.46
CA GLY A 67 21.97 27.46 23.54
C GLY A 67 22.32 28.33 22.34
N ALA A 68 23.10 29.39 22.57
CA ALA A 68 23.55 30.28 21.50
C ALA A 68 24.70 29.65 20.69
N GLY A 69 24.53 29.56 19.37
CA GLY A 69 25.57 29.17 18.42
C GLY A 69 26.21 30.40 17.79
N ASN A 70 27.54 30.45 17.73
CA ASN A 70 28.28 31.53 17.06
C ASN A 70 29.41 30.97 16.18
N PHE A 71 29.41 31.37 14.90
CA PHE A 71 30.34 30.91 13.89
C PHE A 71 30.96 32.13 13.17
N ASP A 72 32.28 32.19 13.12
CA ASP A 72 32.97 33.27 12.40
C ASP A 72 33.00 32.96 10.90
N LEU A 73 32.42 33.85 10.11
CA LEU A 73 32.37 33.77 8.64
C LEU A 73 33.36 34.72 7.97
N SER A 74 34.26 35.36 8.72
CA SER A 74 35.21 36.34 8.20
C SER A 74 36.09 35.81 7.06
N ALA A 75 36.39 34.50 7.06
CA ALA A 75 37.14 33.83 6.00
C ALA A 75 36.43 33.82 4.64
N TYR A 76 35.10 34.03 4.61
CA TYR A 76 34.25 34.03 3.42
C TYR A 76 33.80 35.45 3.05
N ALA A 77 34.49 36.48 3.55
CA ALA A 77 34.14 37.86 3.28
C ALA A 77 34.19 38.18 1.77
N GLY A 78 33.06 38.61 1.22
CA GLY A 78 32.91 38.93 -0.20
C GLY A 78 32.54 37.74 -1.08
N GLU A 79 32.37 36.54 -0.52
CA GLU A 79 31.87 35.36 -1.21
C GLU A 79 30.36 35.20 -1.03
N GLU A 80 29.71 34.56 -2.00
CA GLU A 80 28.35 34.05 -1.84
C GLU A 80 28.42 32.64 -1.27
N VAL A 81 27.87 32.46 -0.06
CA VAL A 81 27.91 31.19 0.65
C VAL A 81 26.52 30.75 1.07
N ILE A 82 26.35 29.43 1.22
CA ILE A 82 25.12 28.83 1.73
C ILE A 82 25.43 28.22 3.09
N ILE A 83 24.65 28.58 4.11
CA ILE A 83 24.69 27.98 5.44
C ILE A 83 23.64 26.87 5.53
N ARG A 84 24.03 25.72 6.05
CA ARG A 84 23.13 24.58 6.30
C ARG A 84 23.22 24.15 7.75
N PHE A 85 22.07 23.99 8.38
CA PHE A 85 21.91 23.28 9.64
C PHE A 85 21.58 21.82 9.30
N ALA A 86 22.47 20.88 9.63
CA ALA A 86 22.33 19.48 9.27
C ALA A 86 22.18 18.62 10.52
N LEU A 87 21.19 17.71 10.50
CA LEU A 87 21.02 16.64 11.47
C LEU A 87 21.27 15.31 10.76
N GLY A 88 22.14 14.48 11.32
CA GLY A 88 22.33 13.09 10.91
C GLY A 88 21.92 12.18 12.05
N SER A 89 20.95 11.30 11.80
CA SER A 89 20.52 10.25 12.71
C SER A 89 21.01 8.89 12.24
N ASP A 90 21.22 7.98 13.17
CA ASP A 90 21.37 6.56 12.83
C ASP A 90 20.02 5.90 12.51
N VAL A 91 20.06 4.61 12.19
CA VAL A 91 18.88 3.79 11.82
C VAL A 91 18.27 3.04 13.02
N SER A 92 18.66 3.41 14.24
CA SER A 92 18.33 2.67 15.45
C SER A 92 17.19 3.37 16.20
N TYR A 93 17.43 3.75 17.46
CA TYR A 93 16.44 4.31 18.37
C TYR A 93 15.73 5.54 17.79
N SER A 94 14.42 5.46 17.68
CA SER A 94 13.60 6.39 16.90
C SER A 94 12.32 6.81 17.65
N THR A 95 11.54 7.70 17.04
CA THR A 95 10.23 8.11 17.58
C THR A 95 9.20 6.97 17.59
N ALA A 96 9.44 5.87 16.87
CA ALA A 96 8.64 4.65 16.97
C ALA A 96 8.91 3.90 18.28
N ASP A 97 10.15 3.95 18.78
CA ASP A 97 10.54 3.33 20.06
C ASP A 97 10.14 4.21 21.26
N ASP A 98 10.25 5.52 21.11
CA ASP A 98 9.89 6.50 22.13
C ASP A 98 9.35 7.80 21.51
N ALA A 99 8.04 7.96 21.55
CA ALA A 99 7.36 9.14 21.00
C ALA A 99 7.70 10.46 21.73
N THR A 100 8.43 10.43 22.86
CA THR A 100 8.84 11.62 23.60
C THR A 100 10.15 12.22 23.11
N ILE A 101 10.93 11.47 22.31
CA ILE A 101 12.17 12.00 21.76
C ILE A 101 11.89 12.98 20.63
N THR A 102 12.84 13.87 20.42
CA THR A 102 12.76 14.90 19.38
C THR A 102 14.12 15.12 18.74
N GLY A 103 14.20 16.04 17.78
CA GLY A 103 15.40 16.33 17.01
C GLY A 103 16.09 17.63 17.41
N PHE A 104 16.75 18.21 16.41
CA PHE A 104 17.49 19.45 16.52
C PHE A 104 16.64 20.65 16.12
N TYR A 105 16.64 21.67 16.97
CA TYR A 105 15.89 22.91 16.74
C TYR A 105 16.86 24.08 16.53
N VAL A 106 16.50 24.97 15.59
CA VAL A 106 17.24 26.17 15.26
C VAL A 106 16.25 27.33 15.26
N ASP A 107 16.63 28.43 15.89
CA ASP A 107 15.83 29.64 16.00
C ASP A 107 16.75 30.86 16.08
N ASN A 108 16.22 32.04 15.78
CA ASN A 108 16.90 33.33 15.81
C ASN A 108 18.21 33.34 15.00
N VAL A 109 18.16 32.85 13.76
CA VAL A 109 19.31 32.82 12.86
C VAL A 109 19.63 34.24 12.40
N LEU A 110 20.79 34.74 12.81
CA LEU A 110 21.31 36.05 12.44
C LEU A 110 22.64 35.90 11.69
N VAL A 111 22.73 36.48 10.50
CA VAL A 111 24.00 36.71 9.80
C VAL A 111 24.21 38.22 9.71
N SER A 112 25.36 38.70 10.17
CA SER A 112 25.67 40.12 10.21
C SER A 112 27.14 40.38 9.88
N ASN A 113 27.43 41.62 9.49
CA ASN A 113 28.79 42.15 9.40
C ASN A 113 28.95 43.33 10.39
N ALA A 114 30.07 44.07 10.30
CA ALA A 114 30.40 45.15 11.25
C ALA A 114 29.36 46.30 11.35
N GLY A 115 28.40 46.39 10.43
CA GLY A 115 27.38 47.45 10.45
C GLY A 115 25.96 47.00 10.14
N ASP A 116 25.77 45.86 9.49
CA ASP A 116 24.50 45.47 8.89
C ASP A 116 24.07 44.05 9.27
N THR A 117 22.76 43.85 9.39
CA THR A 117 22.13 42.52 9.37
C THR A 117 21.96 42.10 7.91
N LEU A 118 22.66 41.04 7.52
CA LEU A 118 22.61 40.47 6.17
C LEU A 118 21.45 39.49 6.02
N PHE A 119 21.12 38.77 7.09
CA PHE A 119 20.05 37.79 7.14
C PHE A 119 19.51 37.69 8.57
N PHE A 120 18.19 37.61 8.71
CA PHE A 120 17.53 37.28 9.97
C PHE A 120 16.33 36.37 9.74
N ASN A 121 16.20 35.33 10.57
CA ASN A 121 15.03 34.46 10.58
C ASN A 121 14.78 33.94 12.01
N ASP A 122 13.61 34.25 12.54
CA ASP A 122 13.10 33.84 13.86
C ASP A 122 12.02 32.73 13.76
N ALA A 123 11.89 32.12 12.57
CA ALA A 123 10.88 31.12 12.25
C ALA A 123 9.40 31.56 12.42
N GLU A 124 9.11 32.83 12.74
CA GLU A 124 7.74 33.34 12.90
C GLU A 124 7.15 33.86 11.58
N THR A 125 8.00 34.09 10.58
CA THR A 125 7.60 34.54 9.24
C THR A 125 8.13 33.58 8.17
N GLU A 126 7.25 33.14 7.25
CA GLU A 126 7.64 32.28 6.13
C GLU A 126 8.61 33.01 5.18
N GLY A 127 9.61 32.29 4.66
CA GLY A 127 10.13 32.62 3.31
C GLY A 127 11.63 32.73 3.08
N ASN A 128 12.53 32.50 4.04
CA ASN A 128 13.98 32.72 3.82
C ASN A 128 14.89 31.52 4.13
N MET A 129 14.31 30.38 4.49
CA MET A 129 15.04 29.14 4.74
C MET A 129 14.47 28.04 3.85
N THR A 130 15.34 27.31 3.16
CA THR A 130 14.93 26.12 2.39
C THR A 130 15.18 24.89 3.23
N ALA A 131 14.11 24.24 3.69
CA ALA A 131 14.22 22.90 4.25
C ALA A 131 14.70 21.95 3.14
N SER A 132 15.87 21.35 3.34
CA SER A 132 16.43 20.34 2.45
C SER A 132 16.80 19.13 3.28
N GLY A 133 16.10 18.04 3.02
CA GLY A 133 16.19 16.79 3.74
C GLY A 133 14.94 16.02 3.39
N VAL A 134 15.11 14.81 2.86
CA VAL A 134 13.96 13.94 2.62
C VAL A 134 13.95 12.99 3.80
N LEU A 135 13.04 13.21 4.74
CA LEU A 135 12.68 12.15 5.67
C LEU A 135 11.98 11.09 4.81
N TRP A 136 12.75 10.11 4.36
CA TRP A 136 12.19 8.93 3.73
C TRP A 136 11.64 8.09 4.86
N ASN A 137 10.33 7.93 4.88
CA ASN A 137 9.71 6.91 5.71
C ASN A 137 9.86 5.59 4.96
N ASP A 138 10.50 4.61 5.58
CA ASP A 138 10.53 3.26 5.04
C ASP A 138 9.10 2.71 5.02
N VAL A 139 8.58 2.50 3.81
CA VAL A 139 7.24 1.94 3.58
C VAL A 139 7.28 0.43 3.82
N PHE A 140 8.30 -0.23 3.28
CA PHE A 140 8.59 -1.64 3.51
C PHE A 140 10.06 -1.95 3.16
N TYR A 141 10.54 -3.13 3.57
CA TYR A 141 11.79 -3.69 3.07
C TYR A 141 11.72 -5.21 2.90
N ASP A 142 12.69 -5.75 2.16
CA ASP A 142 12.85 -7.17 1.87
C ASP A 142 14.34 -7.55 1.88
N TYR A 143 14.64 -8.82 2.16
CA TYR A 143 15.99 -9.37 2.08
C TYR A 143 16.36 -9.90 0.69
N GLY A 144 15.39 -10.03 -0.24
CA GLY A 144 15.69 -10.36 -1.64
C GLY A 144 16.29 -11.76 -1.85
N ASP A 145 16.06 -12.69 -0.92
CA ASP A 145 16.44 -14.10 -1.07
C ASP A 145 15.74 -14.76 -2.27
N VAL A 146 16.25 -15.90 -2.74
CA VAL A 146 15.68 -16.69 -3.86
C VAL A 146 14.21 -17.06 -3.65
N SER A 147 13.75 -17.14 -2.39
CA SER A 147 12.36 -17.42 -2.04
C SER A 147 11.43 -16.18 -2.06
N ARG A 148 11.98 -14.98 -2.26
CA ARG A 148 11.24 -13.71 -2.24
C ARG A 148 10.78 -13.32 -3.66
N PRO A 149 9.71 -12.52 -3.80
CA PRO A 149 9.27 -12.07 -5.12
C PRO A 149 10.40 -11.33 -5.84
N GLY A 150 10.71 -11.71 -7.07
CA GLY A 150 11.83 -11.14 -7.83
C GLY A 150 13.20 -11.77 -7.56
N GLY A 151 13.34 -12.69 -6.60
CA GLY A 151 14.63 -13.25 -6.16
C GLY A 151 15.22 -14.33 -7.08
N ALA A 152 14.38 -15.17 -7.70
CA ALA A 152 14.82 -16.22 -8.64
C ALA A 152 14.64 -15.83 -10.12
N ALA A 153 13.65 -14.99 -10.41
CA ALA A 153 13.27 -14.49 -11.74
C ALA A 153 12.36 -13.26 -11.56
N TRP A 154 11.97 -12.61 -12.67
CA TRP A 154 10.93 -11.58 -12.66
C TRP A 154 9.67 -12.08 -11.95
N GLY A 155 9.14 -11.27 -11.05
CA GLY A 155 7.93 -11.56 -10.29
C GLY A 155 7.20 -10.28 -9.92
N VAL A 156 5.88 -10.37 -9.80
CA VAL A 156 5.04 -9.28 -9.32
C VAL A 156 5.20 -9.19 -7.80
N TYR A 157 5.36 -7.97 -7.28
CA TYR A 157 5.50 -7.70 -5.86
C TYR A 157 4.23 -7.00 -5.37
N GLU A 158 3.40 -7.71 -4.61
CA GLU A 158 2.08 -7.23 -4.18
C GLU A 158 2.00 -7.00 -2.67
N SER A 159 0.94 -6.30 -2.24
CA SER A 159 0.69 -6.08 -0.82
C SER A 159 0.40 -7.39 -0.10
N GLY A 160 1.02 -7.59 1.06
CA GLY A 160 1.04 -8.83 1.81
C GLY A 160 2.28 -9.70 1.55
N MET A 161 3.07 -9.40 0.51
CA MET A 161 4.31 -10.11 0.21
C MET A 161 5.53 -9.53 0.93
N GLU A 162 5.43 -8.34 1.52
CA GLU A 162 6.50 -7.62 2.21
C GLU A 162 7.08 -8.44 3.36
N PHE A 163 8.39 -8.37 3.59
CA PHE A 163 8.99 -9.04 4.76
C PHE A 163 8.68 -8.24 6.02
N ASN A 164 8.76 -6.91 5.91
CA ASN A 164 8.43 -5.98 6.97
C ASN A 164 7.93 -4.66 6.36
N GLY A 165 7.02 -3.98 7.08
CA GLY A 165 6.29 -2.81 6.60
C GLY A 165 5.04 -3.19 5.82
N SER A 166 4.56 -2.27 4.99
CA SER A 166 3.33 -2.44 4.22
C SER A 166 3.33 -1.54 3.00
N LEU A 167 2.95 -2.07 1.83
CA LEU A 167 2.67 -1.30 0.62
C LEU A 167 1.40 -0.43 0.73
N ASP A 168 0.70 -0.43 1.88
CA ASP A 168 -0.41 0.49 2.14
C ASP A 168 0.06 1.94 2.30
N LEU A 169 -0.27 2.77 1.31
CA LEU A 169 0.05 4.19 1.30
C LEU A 169 -1.07 5.09 1.89
N THR A 170 -2.08 4.52 2.56
CA THR A 170 -3.25 5.26 3.05
C THR A 170 -2.88 6.43 3.98
N ALA A 171 -1.83 6.30 4.79
CA ALA A 171 -1.33 7.38 5.66
C ALA A 171 -0.83 8.64 4.90
N TYR A 172 -0.64 8.51 3.59
CA TYR A 172 -0.20 9.57 2.68
C TYR A 172 -1.32 10.12 1.80
N ALA A 173 -2.56 9.68 1.97
CA ALA A 173 -3.70 10.14 1.19
C ALA A 173 -3.83 11.68 1.20
N GLY A 174 -4.05 12.26 0.01
CA GLY A 174 -4.17 13.71 -0.18
C GLY A 174 -2.85 14.50 -0.14
N LYS A 175 -1.71 13.83 0.04
CA LYS A 175 -0.38 14.45 0.00
C LYS A 175 0.29 14.21 -1.34
N THR A 176 1.15 15.14 -1.76
CA THR A 176 2.11 14.89 -2.84
C THR A 176 3.27 14.08 -2.27
N ILE A 177 3.51 12.88 -2.80
CA ILE A 177 4.59 11.99 -2.37
C ILE A 177 5.69 11.86 -3.41
N LYS A 178 6.88 11.46 -2.96
CA LYS A 178 7.95 10.91 -3.79
C LYS A 178 8.20 9.49 -3.33
N LEU A 179 8.57 8.61 -4.25
CA LEU A 179 8.98 7.24 -3.94
C LEU A 179 10.46 7.05 -4.24
N LYS A 180 11.12 6.21 -3.46
CA LYS A 180 12.51 5.84 -3.62
C LYS A 180 12.66 4.35 -3.35
N TRP A 181 13.35 3.66 -4.26
CA TRP A 181 13.77 2.28 -4.09
C TRP A 181 15.26 2.25 -3.76
N MET A 182 15.65 1.38 -2.83
CA MET A 182 17.03 1.24 -2.38
C MET A 182 17.36 -0.24 -2.28
N SER A 183 18.42 -0.67 -2.98
CA SER A 183 19.06 -1.95 -2.74
C SER A 183 20.22 -1.76 -1.77
N ARG A 184 20.35 -2.64 -0.77
CA ARG A 184 21.49 -2.73 0.12
C ARG A 184 22.13 -4.09 -0.10
N VAL A 185 23.39 -4.09 -0.51
CA VAL A 185 24.18 -5.31 -0.71
C VAL A 185 25.21 -5.39 0.42
N ASP A 186 25.48 -6.61 0.88
CA ASP A 186 26.56 -6.87 1.81
C ASP A 186 27.93 -6.68 1.12
N GLY A 187 28.96 -6.52 1.95
CA GLY A 187 30.31 -6.13 1.49
C GLY A 187 31.21 -7.31 1.18
N ASP A 188 30.82 -8.53 1.53
CA ASP A 188 31.50 -9.76 1.20
C ASP A 188 30.92 -10.33 -0.10
N ASP A 189 31.69 -10.20 -1.18
CA ASP A 189 31.42 -10.74 -2.52
C ASP A 189 31.48 -12.29 -2.54
N ASP A 190 30.80 -12.96 -1.60
CA ASP A 190 30.85 -14.40 -1.35
C ASP A 190 29.74 -15.18 -2.09
N GLY A 191 28.71 -14.48 -2.59
CA GLY A 191 27.65 -14.98 -3.47
C GLY A 191 27.86 -14.72 -4.97
N GLY A 192 28.87 -13.91 -5.34
CA GLY A 192 29.18 -13.50 -6.71
C GLY A 192 28.38 -12.28 -7.21
N ASN A 193 28.75 -11.77 -8.40
CA ASN A 193 28.16 -10.57 -8.98
C ASN A 193 26.79 -10.85 -9.64
N GLY A 194 25.70 -10.50 -8.95
CA GLY A 194 24.37 -10.38 -9.54
C GLY A 194 24.26 -9.20 -10.52
N THR A 195 23.18 -9.16 -11.32
CA THR A 195 22.92 -8.04 -12.25
C THR A 195 22.31 -6.81 -11.56
N GLY A 196 21.96 -6.92 -10.28
CA GLY A 196 21.36 -5.86 -9.48
C GLY A 196 19.84 -5.92 -9.41
N LEU A 197 19.24 -4.92 -8.74
CA LEU A 197 17.80 -4.78 -8.60
C LEU A 197 17.20 -4.20 -9.89
N HIS A 198 16.23 -4.90 -10.46
CA HIS A 198 15.45 -4.45 -11.61
C HIS A 198 13.99 -4.32 -11.18
N ILE A 199 13.37 -3.18 -11.51
CA ILE A 199 11.97 -2.89 -11.20
C ILE A 199 11.36 -2.34 -12.49
N ASP A 200 10.21 -2.88 -12.88
CA ASP A 200 9.41 -2.38 -13.99
C ASP A 200 7.93 -2.40 -13.61
N ASP A 201 7.09 -1.75 -14.42
CA ASP A 201 5.62 -1.77 -14.33
C ASP A 201 5.05 -1.37 -12.95
N VAL A 202 5.61 -0.33 -12.34
CA VAL A 202 5.15 0.19 -11.04
C VAL A 202 3.77 0.83 -11.15
N SER A 203 2.79 0.22 -10.48
CA SER A 203 1.42 0.74 -10.38
C SER A 203 1.14 1.28 -8.98
N ILE A 204 0.66 2.52 -8.89
CA ILE A 204 0.15 3.13 -7.65
C ILE A 204 -1.31 3.44 -7.88
N PHE A 205 -2.16 2.81 -7.11
CA PHE A 205 -3.60 3.01 -7.21
C PHE A 205 -4.18 3.31 -5.84
N LYS A 206 -5.21 4.16 -5.83
CA LYS A 206 -6.06 4.27 -4.66
C LYS A 206 -7.06 3.13 -4.75
N SER A 207 -7.09 2.24 -3.77
CA SER A 207 -8.21 1.32 -3.60
C SER A 207 -9.43 2.11 -3.10
N THR A 208 -9.97 2.96 -3.97
CA THR A 208 -11.37 3.35 -3.93
C THR A 208 -11.94 2.90 -5.25
N GLN A 209 -12.15 1.59 -5.39
CA GLN A 209 -13.15 1.12 -6.31
C GLN A 209 -14.54 1.33 -5.67
N LEU A 210 -14.87 2.61 -5.43
CA LEU A 210 -16.26 3.02 -5.41
C LEU A 210 -16.58 3.36 -6.86
N VAL A 211 -16.75 2.34 -7.70
CA VAL A 211 -17.45 2.55 -8.97
C VAL A 211 -18.91 2.72 -8.58
N VAL A 212 -19.29 3.92 -8.15
CA VAL A 212 -20.69 4.31 -8.36
C VAL A 212 -20.81 4.32 -9.88
N PRO A 213 -21.68 3.48 -10.47
CA PRO A 213 -21.82 3.45 -11.92
C PRO A 213 -22.08 4.87 -12.43
N PRO A 214 -21.48 5.26 -13.57
CA PRO A 214 -21.73 6.58 -14.13
C PRO A 214 -23.24 6.79 -14.30
N PRO A 215 -23.76 8.02 -14.10
CA PRO A 215 -25.18 8.27 -14.26
C PRO A 215 -25.66 7.78 -15.63
N SER A 216 -26.75 7.01 -15.67
CA SER A 216 -27.37 6.54 -16.89
C SER A 216 -28.35 7.57 -17.45
N ASN A 217 -28.67 7.45 -18.75
CA ASN A 217 -29.61 8.32 -19.46
C ASN A 217 -29.31 9.82 -19.32
N VAL A 218 -28.02 10.20 -19.31
CA VAL A 218 -27.61 11.60 -19.29
C VAL A 218 -28.08 12.31 -20.56
N ALA A 219 -28.98 13.27 -20.41
CA ALA A 219 -29.48 14.10 -21.49
C ALA A 219 -29.33 15.59 -21.14
N ALA A 220 -29.16 16.40 -22.19
CA ALA A 220 -29.05 17.84 -22.08
C ALA A 220 -30.04 18.50 -23.06
N GLU A 221 -30.88 19.41 -22.56
CA GLU A 221 -31.78 20.20 -23.37
C GLU A 221 -31.47 21.69 -23.21
N VAL A 222 -31.31 22.39 -24.33
CA VAL A 222 -31.18 23.85 -24.33
C VAL A 222 -32.56 24.46 -24.15
N VAL A 223 -32.75 25.15 -23.04
CA VAL A 223 -33.95 25.96 -22.78
C VAL A 223 -33.57 27.45 -22.83
N SER A 224 -34.55 28.35 -22.81
CA SER A 224 -34.28 29.79 -22.96
C SER A 224 -33.40 30.34 -21.83
N GLY A 225 -32.10 30.44 -22.11
CA GLY A 225 -31.09 31.00 -21.21
C GLY A 225 -30.44 29.99 -20.25
N SER A 226 -30.72 28.69 -20.36
CA SER A 226 -30.05 27.66 -19.55
C SER A 226 -29.97 26.31 -20.28
N VAL A 227 -29.17 25.40 -19.73
CA VAL A 227 -29.13 23.99 -20.14
C VAL A 227 -29.74 23.19 -19.01
N MET A 228 -30.80 22.44 -19.32
CA MET A 228 -31.35 21.44 -18.42
C MET A 228 -30.58 20.15 -18.60
N LEU A 229 -30.09 19.57 -17.50
CA LEU A 229 -29.46 18.26 -17.48
C LEU A 229 -30.37 17.30 -16.74
N THR A 230 -30.58 16.10 -17.30
CA THR A 230 -31.34 15.01 -16.67
C THR A 230 -30.52 13.73 -16.74
N TRP A 231 -30.69 12.87 -15.73
CA TRP A 231 -30.12 11.53 -15.65
C TRP A 231 -31.05 10.68 -14.77
N ASP A 232 -30.91 9.36 -14.81
CA ASP A 232 -31.70 8.49 -13.94
C ASP A 232 -31.33 8.71 -12.47
N ASP A 233 -32.33 8.68 -11.57
CA ASP A 233 -32.06 8.84 -10.15
C ASP A 233 -31.19 7.68 -9.63
N MET A 234 -29.94 7.99 -9.29
CA MET A 234 -29.00 7.03 -8.72
C MET A 234 -29.40 6.57 -7.32
N ASN A 235 -30.49 7.12 -6.75
CA ASN A 235 -31.08 6.66 -5.51
C ASN A 235 -32.24 5.65 -5.67
N ASN A 236 -32.70 5.42 -6.91
CA ASN A 236 -33.75 4.44 -7.16
C ASN A 236 -33.15 3.02 -7.13
N PRO A 237 -33.79 2.01 -6.51
CA PRO A 237 -33.19 0.69 -6.42
C PRO A 237 -32.80 0.11 -7.78
N GLN A 238 -31.54 -0.27 -7.93
CA GLN A 238 -31.00 -0.86 -9.17
C GLN A 238 -30.56 -2.29 -8.90
N ALA A 239 -30.83 -3.18 -9.86
CA ALA A 239 -30.20 -4.49 -9.91
C ALA A 239 -28.69 -4.32 -10.10
N VAL A 240 -27.92 -5.10 -9.36
CA VAL A 240 -26.46 -5.13 -9.42
C VAL A 240 -26.02 -6.58 -9.49
N ASP A 241 -25.20 -6.86 -10.50
CA ASP A 241 -24.54 -8.15 -10.67
C ASP A 241 -23.11 -8.05 -10.15
N PHE A 242 -22.70 -9.03 -9.36
CA PHE A 242 -21.35 -9.22 -8.87
C PHE A 242 -20.69 -10.36 -9.63
N PHE A 243 -19.78 -9.99 -10.51
CA PHE A 243 -18.98 -10.91 -11.32
C PHE A 243 -17.54 -10.42 -11.41
N TYR A 244 -16.63 -11.34 -11.75
CA TYR A 244 -15.23 -11.05 -12.02
C TYR A 244 -14.90 -11.56 -13.42
N GLY A 245 -14.72 -10.64 -14.37
CA GLY A 245 -14.60 -10.91 -15.81
C GLY A 245 -15.17 -9.76 -16.65
N ASP A 246 -15.00 -9.78 -17.98
CA ASP A 246 -15.65 -8.80 -18.86
C ASP A 246 -17.11 -9.14 -19.20
N ASP A 247 -17.89 -8.12 -19.57
CA ASP A 247 -19.31 -8.21 -19.93
C ASP A 247 -19.56 -9.00 -21.23
N SER A 248 -18.51 -9.46 -21.91
CA SER A 248 -18.60 -10.17 -23.19
C SER A 248 -18.67 -11.69 -23.03
N TYR A 249 -18.57 -12.20 -21.79
CA TYR A 249 -18.45 -13.63 -21.50
C TYR A 249 -17.24 -14.29 -22.19
N GLU A 250 -16.25 -13.52 -22.65
CA GLU A 250 -15.20 -14.04 -23.53
C GLU A 250 -13.79 -13.44 -23.28
N SER A 251 -13.55 -12.59 -22.26
CA SER A 251 -12.15 -12.30 -21.86
C SER A 251 -11.93 -11.76 -20.43
N PHE A 252 -10.80 -12.12 -19.80
CA PHE A 252 -10.27 -11.41 -18.63
C PHE A 252 -8.73 -11.37 -18.55
N ILE A 253 -8.24 -10.32 -17.87
CA ILE A 253 -6.85 -9.91 -17.65
C ILE A 253 -6.34 -10.45 -16.31
N ALA A 254 -5.33 -11.31 -16.32
CA ALA A 254 -4.73 -11.90 -15.12
C ALA A 254 -4.34 -10.87 -14.03
N GLY A 255 -4.71 -11.12 -12.76
CA GLY A 255 -4.16 -10.33 -11.64
C GLY A 255 -4.90 -10.23 -10.29
N SER A 256 -5.82 -11.11 -9.90
CA SER A 256 -6.18 -11.19 -8.47
C SER A 256 -6.56 -12.62 -8.02
N PRO A 257 -5.93 -13.15 -6.94
CA PRO A 257 -6.30 -14.45 -6.41
C PRO A 257 -7.55 -14.36 -5.50
N PRO A 258 -8.52 -15.29 -5.60
CA PRO A 258 -9.60 -15.41 -4.63
C PRO A 258 -9.09 -16.04 -3.31
N TRP A 259 -9.40 -15.37 -2.18
CA TRP A 259 -9.06 -15.82 -0.83
C TRP A 259 -10.10 -16.82 -0.29
N THR A 260 -9.63 -17.93 0.32
CA THR A 260 -10.48 -19.04 0.83
C THR A 260 -10.54 -19.03 2.36
N VAL A 261 -11.69 -18.68 2.94
CA VAL A 261 -11.85 -18.37 4.37
C VAL A 261 -11.94 -19.64 5.24
N GLY A 262 -10.89 -19.89 6.04
CA GLY A 262 -10.72 -21.05 6.94
C GLY A 262 -11.52 -21.02 8.26
N ARG A 263 -12.76 -20.53 8.26
CA ARG A 263 -13.60 -20.37 9.48
C ARG A 263 -14.80 -21.32 9.58
N VAL A 264 -15.02 -22.19 8.61
CA VAL A 264 -16.11 -23.19 8.61
C VAL A 264 -15.52 -24.59 8.45
N VAL A 265 -16.05 -25.58 9.18
CA VAL A 265 -15.64 -26.98 9.06
C VAL A 265 -16.10 -27.53 7.71
N GLY A 266 -15.17 -27.85 6.81
CA GLY A 266 -15.54 -28.34 5.47
C GLY A 266 -14.48 -28.16 4.40
N SER A 267 -14.73 -28.64 3.18
CA SER A 267 -13.97 -28.27 1.97
C SER A 267 -14.82 -27.38 1.07
N GLY A 268 -14.30 -26.24 0.62
CA GLY A 268 -15.12 -25.22 -0.03
C GLY A 268 -14.37 -24.12 -0.76
N TRP A 269 -15.13 -23.21 -1.36
CA TRP A 269 -14.68 -22.10 -2.18
C TRP A 269 -15.48 -20.84 -1.91
N ALA A 270 -14.81 -19.68 -1.95
CA ALA A 270 -15.44 -18.37 -1.80
C ALA A 270 -14.75 -17.36 -2.71
N GLN A 271 -15.52 -16.35 -3.12
CA GLN A 271 -15.06 -15.25 -3.95
C GLN A 271 -15.31 -13.92 -3.24
N ARG A 272 -14.35 -13.00 -3.37
CA ARG A 272 -14.47 -11.63 -2.90
C ARG A 272 -15.21 -10.79 -3.94
N PHE A 273 -16.12 -9.96 -3.47
CA PHE A 273 -16.80 -8.93 -4.24
C PHE A 273 -16.80 -7.61 -3.49
N ASP A 274 -17.14 -6.53 -4.19
CA ASP A 274 -17.23 -5.19 -3.62
C ASP A 274 -18.57 -4.54 -3.96
N ALA A 275 -19.37 -4.25 -2.93
CA ALA A 275 -20.64 -3.54 -3.08
C ALA A 275 -20.45 -2.04 -2.86
N ALA A 276 -20.48 -1.25 -3.94
CA ALA A 276 -20.27 0.20 -3.88
C ALA A 276 -21.36 0.95 -3.07
N LEU A 277 -22.58 0.42 -3.07
CA LEU A 277 -23.72 0.90 -2.28
C LEU A 277 -24.22 -0.22 -1.38
N PRO A 278 -25.05 0.08 -0.36
CA PRO A 278 -25.77 -0.96 0.35
C PRO A 278 -26.61 -1.79 -0.63
N THR A 279 -26.28 -3.07 -0.76
CA THR A 279 -26.92 -4.02 -1.67
C THR A 279 -27.55 -5.15 -0.89
N ASN A 280 -28.85 -5.37 -1.06
CA ASN A 280 -29.51 -6.58 -0.58
C ASN A 280 -29.20 -7.72 -1.54
N LEU A 281 -28.48 -8.73 -1.07
CA LEU A 281 -28.15 -9.90 -1.90
C LEU A 281 -29.41 -10.75 -2.15
N GLU A 282 -29.62 -11.11 -3.41
CA GLU A 282 -30.79 -11.86 -3.85
C GLU A 282 -30.43 -13.29 -4.25
N ASN A 283 -29.40 -13.50 -5.08
CA ASN A 283 -28.97 -14.85 -5.43
C ASN A 283 -27.44 -15.02 -5.39
N PHE A 284 -27.06 -16.28 -5.25
CA PHE A 284 -25.69 -16.76 -5.41
C PHE A 284 -25.67 -17.90 -6.42
N TYR A 285 -24.93 -17.70 -7.50
CA TYR A 285 -24.75 -18.68 -8.55
C TYR A 285 -23.49 -19.47 -8.28
N TYR A 286 -23.56 -20.79 -8.46
CA TYR A 286 -22.40 -21.65 -8.25
C TYR A 286 -22.35 -22.85 -9.20
N LEU A 287 -21.17 -23.41 -9.43
CA LEU A 287 -20.96 -24.61 -10.25
C LEU A 287 -20.14 -25.65 -9.49
N LEU A 288 -20.45 -26.93 -9.69
CA LEU A 288 -19.77 -28.08 -9.07
C LEU A 288 -19.34 -29.08 -10.13
N SER A 289 -18.14 -29.63 -10.04
CA SER A 289 -17.65 -30.62 -11.02
C SER A 289 -18.00 -32.06 -10.65
N SER A 290 -18.32 -32.88 -11.65
CA SER A 290 -18.38 -34.35 -11.48
C SER A 290 -17.02 -35.05 -11.48
N GLY A 291 -15.91 -34.34 -11.79
CA GLY A 291 -14.59 -34.86 -12.16
C GLY A 291 -13.73 -35.53 -11.08
N ASN A 292 -14.29 -35.92 -9.92
CA ASN A 292 -13.52 -36.60 -8.88
C ASN A 292 -13.29 -38.08 -9.17
N THR A 293 -12.04 -38.51 -9.15
CA THR A 293 -11.67 -39.92 -9.32
C THR A 293 -12.03 -40.81 -8.12
N ALA A 294 -12.15 -40.26 -6.92
CA ALA A 294 -12.51 -40.98 -5.71
C ALA A 294 -14.04 -41.13 -5.52
N ASN A 295 -14.82 -40.11 -5.91
CA ASN A 295 -16.29 -40.09 -5.82
C ASN A 295 -16.92 -39.44 -7.07
N PRO A 296 -16.84 -40.08 -8.25
CA PRO A 296 -17.27 -39.48 -9.51
C PRO A 296 -18.79 -39.26 -9.53
N GLY A 297 -19.21 -38.03 -9.83
CA GLY A 297 -20.62 -37.66 -10.00
C GLY A 297 -21.50 -37.70 -8.74
N GLN A 298 -20.91 -37.66 -7.53
CA GLN A 298 -21.68 -37.66 -6.28
C GLN A 298 -22.06 -36.23 -5.83
N LEU A 299 -23.37 -35.96 -5.74
CA LEU A 299 -23.90 -34.75 -5.13
C LEU A 299 -23.81 -34.83 -3.60
N ALA A 300 -23.04 -33.93 -2.99
CA ALA A 300 -22.90 -33.80 -1.54
C ALA A 300 -23.46 -32.45 -1.05
N PRO A 301 -24.05 -32.38 0.17
CA PRO A 301 -24.54 -31.13 0.72
C PRO A 301 -23.44 -30.07 0.88
N ILE A 302 -23.79 -28.82 0.60
CA ILE A 302 -22.97 -27.62 0.79
C ILE A 302 -23.65 -26.62 1.73
N GLN A 303 -22.90 -25.72 2.32
CA GLN A 303 -23.38 -24.56 3.05
C GLN A 303 -22.89 -23.30 2.35
N VAL A 304 -23.82 -22.47 1.89
CA VAL A 304 -23.52 -21.15 1.33
C VAL A 304 -23.24 -20.19 2.49
N THR A 305 -22.13 -19.48 2.42
CA THR A 305 -21.68 -18.57 3.49
C THR A 305 -21.30 -17.23 2.89
N VAL A 306 -21.65 -16.16 3.60
CA VAL A 306 -21.30 -14.77 3.27
C VAL A 306 -20.50 -14.20 4.43
N TRP A 307 -19.42 -13.48 4.12
CA TRP A 307 -18.56 -12.79 5.10
C TRP A 307 -18.45 -11.31 4.77
N ASP A 308 -18.18 -10.48 5.78
CA ASP A 308 -17.75 -9.09 5.58
C ASP A 308 -16.29 -9.02 5.11
N GLY A 309 -15.81 -7.82 4.78
CA GLY A 309 -14.44 -7.57 4.35
C GLY A 309 -13.38 -7.88 5.41
N ASP A 310 -13.77 -7.99 6.68
CA ASP A 310 -12.92 -8.40 7.81
C ASP A 310 -13.05 -9.91 8.12
N GLU A 311 -13.65 -10.68 7.21
CA GLU A 311 -13.83 -12.14 7.27
C GLU A 311 -14.72 -12.63 8.42
N ASN A 312 -15.63 -11.80 8.94
CA ASN A 312 -16.66 -12.23 9.88
C ASN A 312 -17.87 -12.77 9.11
N ILE A 313 -18.39 -13.91 9.56
CA ILE A 313 -19.57 -14.53 8.94
C ILE A 313 -20.78 -13.62 9.15
N LEU A 314 -21.35 -13.15 8.06
CA LEU A 314 -22.61 -12.41 8.01
C LEU A 314 -23.81 -13.35 7.89
N TYR A 315 -23.65 -14.41 7.09
CA TYR A 315 -24.69 -15.41 6.85
C TYR A 315 -24.08 -16.78 6.58
N GLN A 316 -24.77 -17.82 7.04
CA GLN A 316 -24.47 -19.20 6.69
C GLN A 316 -25.76 -20.00 6.56
N SER A 317 -25.93 -20.69 5.44
CA SER A 317 -27.10 -21.52 5.20
C SER A 317 -27.06 -22.83 6.00
N ALA A 318 -28.24 -23.43 6.20
CA ALA A 318 -28.32 -24.86 6.47
C ALA A 318 -27.74 -25.65 5.27
N PRO A 319 -27.28 -26.90 5.47
CA PRO A 319 -26.78 -27.72 4.38
C PRO A 319 -27.84 -27.92 3.29
N VAL A 320 -27.48 -27.62 2.04
CA VAL A 320 -28.30 -27.77 0.85
C VAL A 320 -27.62 -28.74 -0.11
N THR A 321 -28.38 -29.70 -0.65
CA THR A 321 -27.87 -30.59 -1.70
C THR A 321 -28.08 -29.91 -3.05
N PRO A 322 -27.00 -29.67 -3.83
CA PRO A 322 -27.09 -29.14 -5.19
C PRO A 322 -27.94 -30.04 -6.10
N ALA A 323 -28.63 -29.47 -7.10
CA ALA A 323 -29.54 -30.24 -7.94
C ALA A 323 -28.82 -31.01 -9.06
N ALA A 324 -27.71 -30.47 -9.57
CA ALA A 324 -26.88 -31.09 -10.59
C ALA A 324 -25.39 -30.72 -10.41
N MET A 325 -24.52 -31.49 -11.08
CA MET A 325 -23.11 -31.17 -11.30
C MET A 325 -22.94 -30.75 -12.76
N ASP A 326 -21.84 -30.08 -13.07
CA ASP A 326 -21.46 -29.60 -14.40
C ASP A 326 -22.49 -28.67 -15.06
N GLU A 327 -23.40 -28.09 -14.26
CA GLU A 327 -24.39 -27.09 -14.67
C GLU A 327 -24.52 -25.98 -13.61
N PHE A 328 -24.71 -24.73 -14.04
CA PHE A 328 -24.87 -23.60 -13.12
C PHE A 328 -26.08 -23.79 -12.20
N GLN A 329 -25.83 -23.66 -10.91
CA GLN A 329 -26.82 -23.72 -9.85
C GLN A 329 -27.07 -22.32 -9.30
N VAL A 330 -28.23 -22.12 -8.69
CA VAL A 330 -28.62 -20.85 -8.06
C VAL A 330 -29.06 -21.14 -6.63
N PHE A 331 -28.56 -20.36 -5.68
CA PHE A 331 -28.98 -20.35 -4.29
C PHE A 331 -29.69 -19.03 -4.00
N ASP A 332 -30.95 -19.12 -3.56
CA ASP A 332 -31.79 -17.98 -3.18
C ASP A 332 -31.38 -17.44 -1.80
N LEU A 333 -30.89 -16.20 -1.78
CA LEU A 333 -30.51 -15.45 -0.58
C LEU A 333 -31.59 -14.48 -0.12
N THR A 334 -32.68 -14.27 -0.88
CA THR A 334 -33.75 -13.34 -0.49
C THR A 334 -34.34 -13.60 0.90
N PRO A 335 -34.45 -14.86 1.40
CA PRO A 335 -34.95 -15.10 2.76
C PRO A 335 -33.97 -14.68 3.86
N ALA A 336 -32.69 -14.47 3.53
CA ALA A 336 -31.66 -14.05 4.49
C ALA A 336 -31.73 -12.55 4.82
N ASP A 337 -32.39 -11.74 3.98
CA ASP A 337 -32.51 -10.28 4.12
C ASP A 337 -31.16 -9.62 4.42
N LEU A 338 -30.14 -9.99 3.63
CA LEU A 338 -28.75 -9.65 3.89
C LEU A 338 -28.31 -8.46 3.05
N THR A 339 -27.97 -7.36 3.72
CA THR A 339 -27.34 -6.20 3.10
C THR A 339 -25.82 -6.25 3.22
N VAL A 340 -25.10 -6.07 2.12
CA VAL A 340 -23.64 -5.90 2.08
C VAL A 340 -23.26 -4.51 1.57
N GLN A 341 -22.15 -3.97 2.04
CA GLN A 341 -21.55 -2.71 1.57
C GLN A 341 -20.04 -2.77 1.76
N GLY A 342 -19.27 -2.28 0.79
CA GLY A 342 -17.81 -2.45 0.75
C GLY A 342 -17.42 -3.87 0.35
N SER A 343 -16.23 -4.29 0.76
CA SER A 343 -15.76 -5.65 0.49
C SER A 343 -16.57 -6.68 1.26
N PHE A 344 -16.92 -7.77 0.58
CA PHE A 344 -17.56 -8.94 1.17
C PHE A 344 -17.08 -10.20 0.44
N TYR A 345 -17.29 -11.35 1.06
CA TYR A 345 -17.00 -12.65 0.45
C TYR A 345 -18.28 -13.46 0.40
N ILE A 346 -18.45 -14.28 -0.64
CA ILE A 346 -19.52 -15.27 -0.72
C ILE A 346 -19.02 -16.55 -1.36
N GLY A 347 -19.47 -17.68 -0.83
CA GLY A 347 -18.98 -18.98 -1.24
C GLY A 347 -19.82 -20.12 -0.71
N TRP A 348 -19.35 -21.34 -0.95
CA TRP A 348 -19.93 -22.55 -0.40
C TRP A 348 -18.87 -23.49 0.17
N CYS A 349 -19.25 -24.31 1.15
CA CYS A 349 -18.41 -25.38 1.68
C CYS A 349 -19.19 -26.67 1.94
N HIS A 350 -18.60 -27.83 1.70
CA HIS A 350 -19.16 -29.11 2.10
C HIS A 350 -19.05 -29.31 3.60
N THR A 351 -20.07 -29.90 4.22
CA THR A 351 -20.00 -30.28 5.64
C THR A 351 -19.04 -31.44 5.90
N ASP A 352 -18.69 -32.20 4.86
CA ASP A 352 -17.73 -33.31 4.91
C ASP A 352 -16.41 -32.88 4.26
N THR A 353 -15.33 -33.07 4.99
CA THR A 353 -13.97 -32.62 4.65
C THR A 353 -13.31 -33.44 3.54
N LEU A 354 -13.96 -34.49 3.06
CA LEU A 354 -13.45 -35.44 2.05
C LEU A 354 -13.90 -35.13 0.61
N TYR A 355 -14.70 -34.08 0.38
CA TYR A 355 -15.32 -33.79 -0.93
C TYR A 355 -14.92 -32.40 -1.48
N PRO A 356 -13.81 -32.22 -2.23
CA PRO A 356 -13.53 -30.95 -2.91
C PRO A 356 -13.87 -31.00 -4.41
N PHE A 357 -14.92 -30.29 -4.89
CA PHE A 357 -15.29 -30.26 -6.33
C PHE A 357 -15.60 -28.87 -6.92
N PRO A 358 -14.61 -27.97 -7.02
CA PRO A 358 -14.74 -26.86 -7.95
C PRO A 358 -14.84 -27.37 -9.41
N ALA A 359 -15.72 -26.78 -10.21
CA ALA A 359 -15.65 -26.89 -11.66
C ALA A 359 -14.60 -25.93 -12.22
N LEU A 360 -13.88 -26.41 -13.25
CA LEU A 360 -12.78 -25.73 -13.91
C LEU A 360 -13.01 -25.81 -15.42
N ASP A 361 -12.94 -24.67 -16.09
CA ASP A 361 -12.89 -24.60 -17.55
C ASP A 361 -11.49 -24.97 -18.06
N SER A 362 -11.40 -25.55 -19.26
CA SER A 362 -10.19 -26.27 -19.73
C SER A 362 -9.61 -25.82 -21.07
N ASP A 363 -10.05 -24.69 -21.64
CA ASP A 363 -9.77 -24.37 -23.05
C ASP A 363 -9.00 -23.06 -23.35
N SER A 364 -8.43 -22.35 -22.36
CA SER A 364 -7.61 -21.13 -22.62
C SER A 364 -6.08 -21.30 -22.48
N GLU A 365 -5.33 -20.49 -23.26
CA GLU A 365 -3.88 -20.58 -23.48
C GLU A 365 -3.02 -19.67 -22.55
N TYR A 366 -3.62 -19.03 -21.55
CA TYR A 366 -2.94 -18.13 -20.60
C TYR A 366 -2.96 -18.72 -19.18
N MET A 367 -1.82 -19.20 -18.69
CA MET A 367 -1.73 -20.18 -17.58
C MET A 367 -1.27 -19.55 -16.25
N GLY A 368 -2.01 -19.75 -15.14
CA GLY A 368 -1.49 -19.48 -13.78
C GLY A 368 -2.47 -19.53 -12.58
N GLU A 369 -2.49 -20.68 -11.88
CA GLU A 369 -2.76 -20.92 -10.43
C GLU A 369 -4.20 -20.81 -9.82
N MET A 370 -4.69 -21.93 -9.23
CA MET A 370 -5.92 -22.02 -8.42
C MET A 370 -5.75 -22.86 -7.14
N TYR A 371 -6.51 -22.53 -6.10
CA TYR A 371 -6.30 -22.99 -4.73
C TYR A 371 -7.61 -23.38 -4.02
N GLY A 372 -7.62 -24.49 -3.26
CA GLY A 372 -8.77 -24.96 -2.47
C GLY A 372 -8.44 -25.21 -1.00
N TYR A 373 -9.46 -25.11 -0.12
CA TYR A 373 -9.35 -25.44 1.32
C TYR A 373 -9.81 -26.87 1.60
N THR A 374 -8.97 -27.65 2.31
CA THR A 374 -9.35 -28.96 2.86
C THR A 374 -8.84 -29.11 4.30
N PRO A 375 -9.62 -29.70 5.21
CA PRO A 375 -9.12 -30.02 6.56
C PRO A 375 -8.05 -31.14 6.57
N LEU A 376 -7.98 -31.96 5.51
CA LEU A 376 -6.98 -33.02 5.35
C LEU A 376 -5.55 -32.50 5.14
N SER A 377 -5.40 -31.27 4.63
CA SER A 377 -4.11 -30.62 4.46
C SER A 377 -3.65 -29.85 5.71
N GLY A 378 -4.26 -30.10 6.86
CA GLY A 378 -3.92 -29.38 8.10
C GLY A 378 -4.30 -27.90 8.06
N GLY A 379 -5.29 -27.54 7.22
CA GLY A 379 -5.65 -26.16 6.94
C GLY A 379 -4.76 -25.47 5.88
N ALA A 380 -3.82 -26.20 5.26
CA ALA A 380 -2.99 -25.68 4.18
C ALA A 380 -3.76 -25.66 2.84
N ILE A 381 -3.46 -24.66 2.03
CA ILE A 381 -3.95 -24.53 0.66
C ILE A 381 -3.33 -25.65 -0.19
N VAL A 382 -4.15 -26.41 -0.92
CA VAL A 382 -3.66 -27.48 -1.82
C VAL A 382 -3.98 -27.11 -3.25
N SER A 383 -2.96 -27.10 -4.11
CA SER A 383 -3.12 -27.13 -5.57
C SER A 383 -3.66 -28.51 -5.96
N LEU A 384 -4.85 -28.56 -6.57
CA LEU A 384 -5.56 -29.81 -6.82
C LEU A 384 -5.18 -30.49 -8.15
N THR A 385 -4.26 -29.93 -8.94
CA THR A 385 -3.63 -30.61 -10.08
C THR A 385 -2.13 -30.29 -10.20
N GLY A 386 -1.30 -31.33 -10.23
CA GLY A 386 0.16 -31.24 -10.37
C GLY A 386 0.70 -30.88 -11.76
N SER A 387 -0.10 -30.24 -12.60
CA SER A 387 0.30 -29.69 -13.89
C SER A 387 -0.79 -28.73 -14.36
N GLY A 388 -0.39 -27.52 -14.76
CA GLY A 388 -1.25 -26.37 -15.01
C GLY A 388 -2.58 -26.66 -15.70
N LEU A 389 -3.64 -26.09 -15.12
CA LEU A 389 -4.95 -25.89 -15.72
C LEU A 389 -5.44 -24.49 -15.29
N ASP A 390 -6.07 -23.81 -16.25
CA ASP A 390 -6.77 -22.54 -16.15
C ASP A 390 -8.04 -22.69 -15.28
N GLY A 391 -8.60 -21.59 -14.80
CA GLY A 391 -9.94 -21.59 -14.26
C GLY A 391 -10.52 -20.19 -14.26
N ASN A 392 -11.31 -19.91 -15.28
CA ASN A 392 -12.41 -18.99 -15.11
C ASN A 392 -13.65 -19.80 -14.66
N TYR A 393 -14.44 -19.18 -13.79
CA TYR A 393 -15.84 -19.50 -13.48
C TYR A 393 -16.16 -20.62 -12.47
N ALA A 394 -16.76 -20.22 -11.35
CA ALA A 394 -17.69 -21.08 -10.61
C ALA A 394 -18.65 -20.33 -9.68
N LEU A 395 -18.51 -19.02 -9.42
CA LEU A 395 -19.30 -18.30 -8.40
C LEU A 395 -19.70 -16.88 -8.88
N PHE A 396 -20.97 -16.49 -8.70
CA PHE A 396 -21.46 -15.12 -8.95
C PHE A 396 -22.53 -14.76 -7.93
N ALA A 397 -22.84 -13.48 -7.75
CA ALA A 397 -23.97 -13.05 -6.93
C ALA A 397 -24.69 -11.87 -7.58
N ASP A 398 -25.95 -11.65 -7.24
CA ASP A 398 -26.68 -10.45 -7.64
C ASP A 398 -27.50 -9.92 -6.45
N GLY A 399 -27.96 -8.70 -6.59
CA GLY A 399 -28.82 -8.09 -5.59
C GLY A 399 -29.39 -6.74 -6.01
N THR A 400 -30.15 -6.14 -5.12
CA THR A 400 -30.73 -4.82 -5.33
C THR A 400 -30.04 -3.79 -4.43
N THR A 401 -29.44 -2.78 -5.05
CA THR A 401 -28.92 -1.61 -4.33
C THR A 401 -30.06 -0.73 -3.86
N SER A 402 -29.94 -0.16 -2.66
CA SER A 402 -30.80 0.95 -2.23
C SER A 402 -29.95 2.02 -1.55
N SER A 403 -29.97 3.26 -2.05
CA SER A 403 -29.27 4.33 -1.36
C SER A 403 -30.15 4.87 -0.22
N THR A 404 -29.85 4.47 1.02
CA THR A 404 -30.41 5.16 2.19
C THR A 404 -29.67 6.45 2.52
N GLY A 405 -28.59 6.77 1.80
CA GLY A 405 -27.83 8.02 1.91
C GLY A 405 -28.01 8.87 0.65
N GLY A 406 -28.56 10.08 0.80
CA GLY A 406 -28.78 10.99 -0.32
C GLY A 406 -27.49 11.27 -1.09
N ILE A 407 -27.43 10.80 -2.33
CA ILE A 407 -26.30 11.08 -3.21
C ILE A 407 -26.35 12.57 -3.60
N THR A 408 -25.23 13.27 -3.36
CA THR A 408 -25.09 14.68 -3.76
C THR A 408 -24.43 14.75 -5.13
N TYR A 409 -25.13 15.36 -6.09
CA TYR A 409 -24.63 15.57 -7.46
C TYR A 409 -23.85 16.88 -7.56
N ASN A 410 -22.54 16.81 -7.81
CA ASN A 410 -21.74 17.98 -8.13
C ASN A 410 -21.63 18.14 -9.65
N VAL A 411 -22.18 19.22 -10.20
CA VAL A 411 -22.11 19.53 -11.64
C VAL A 411 -21.05 20.61 -11.87
N TYR A 412 -20.01 20.28 -12.63
CA TYR A 412 -18.93 21.21 -12.98
C TYR A 412 -19.06 21.66 -14.44
N ARG A 413 -18.87 22.96 -14.70
CA ARG A 413 -18.86 23.53 -16.06
C ARG A 413 -17.45 23.98 -16.39
N ARG A 414 -16.81 23.32 -17.35
CA ARG A 414 -15.56 23.82 -17.92
C ARG A 414 -15.83 25.03 -18.82
N THR A 415 -15.13 26.14 -18.57
CA THR A 415 -15.12 27.29 -19.49
C THR A 415 -13.99 27.15 -20.53
N GLU A 416 -14.06 27.88 -21.65
CA GLU A 416 -13.06 27.82 -22.74
C GLU A 416 -11.60 28.02 -22.27
N ASN A 417 -11.40 28.64 -21.11
CA ASN A 417 -10.08 28.89 -20.52
C ASN A 417 -9.55 27.76 -19.61
N GLY A 418 -10.27 26.64 -19.48
CA GLY A 418 -9.77 25.43 -18.81
C GLY A 418 -9.88 25.40 -17.29
N THR A 419 -10.50 26.40 -16.65
CA THR A 419 -10.89 26.33 -15.23
C THR A 419 -12.27 25.69 -15.07
N PHE A 420 -12.39 24.83 -14.06
CA PHE A 420 -13.60 24.10 -13.67
C PHE A 420 -14.47 24.88 -12.68
#